data_AF-B4JHR4-F1
#
_entry.id   AF-B4JHR4-F1
#
_cell.length_a   1.000
_cell.length_b   1.000
_cell.length_c   1.000
_cell.angle_alpha   90.00
_cell.angle_beta   90.00
_cell.angle_gamma   90.00
#
_symmetry.space_group_name_H-M   'P 1'
#
loop_
_entity.id
_entity.type
_entity.pdbx_description
1 polymer ?
#
loop_
_entity_poly.entity_id
_entity_poly.type
_entity_poly.pdbx_seq_one_letter_code
_entity_poly.pdbx_strand_id
1 'polypeptide(L)'
;MSETTFKPKPKPSEPEPPLNDRQFTAHRSSKQDSNCRTCNDFKSWSKQQRLISSTQAAKEKHMAANETLNVQVAAPRDDCPLDKVRLGISTWSLLHTMAAFYADNPTDTEKRDMRKFFEVLSRLYPCEYCAKDFRSEIEVNPVNVNSQKDLAMWLCKFHNRVNDKLGKPLFNCSKVNERWRDGWLDGSCD
;
A
#
# COMPACT_ATOMS: atom_id res chain seq x y z
N MET A 1 44.96 -53.34 4.65
CA MET A 1 44.14 -53.08 5.84
C MET A 1 43.81 -51.60 5.82
N SER A 2 42.63 -51.24 5.31
CA SER A 2 42.22 -49.84 5.10
C SER A 2 41.19 -49.48 6.17
N GLU A 3 41.54 -48.55 7.05
CA GLU A 3 40.65 -48.01 8.09
C GLU A 3 39.61 -47.08 7.46
N THR A 4 38.34 -47.43 7.56
CA THR A 4 37.21 -46.56 7.21
C THR A 4 36.82 -45.73 8.43
N THR A 5 37.08 -44.42 8.38
CA THR A 5 36.68 -43.45 9.41
C THR A 5 35.19 -43.12 9.26
N PHE A 6 34.37 -43.46 10.26
CA PHE A 6 32.94 -43.15 10.29
C PHE A 6 32.72 -41.73 10.83
N LYS A 7 32.23 -40.79 9.99
CA LYS A 7 31.79 -39.46 10.44
C LYS A 7 30.36 -39.54 11.01
N PRO A 8 30.08 -38.97 12.20
CA PRO A 8 28.73 -38.96 12.76
C PRO A 8 27.81 -38.00 12.00
N LYS A 9 26.53 -38.39 11.86
CA LYS A 9 25.45 -37.58 11.25
C LYS A 9 25.15 -36.32 12.10
N PRO A 10 24.79 -35.18 11.48
CA PRO A 10 24.34 -34.00 12.21
C PRO A 10 23.00 -34.25 12.91
N LYS A 11 22.86 -33.69 14.12
CA LYS A 11 21.63 -33.75 14.92
C LYS A 11 20.52 -32.91 14.27
N PRO A 12 19.23 -33.27 14.44
CA PRO A 12 18.11 -32.44 14.03
C PRO A 12 18.11 -31.12 14.81
N SER A 13 17.84 -30.01 14.12
CA SER A 13 17.61 -28.71 14.75
C SER A 13 16.32 -28.73 15.57
N GLU A 14 16.37 -28.23 16.80
CA GLU A 14 15.19 -28.03 17.65
C GLU A 14 14.17 -27.10 16.98
N PRO A 15 12.87 -27.29 17.22
CA PRO A 15 11.84 -26.37 16.71
C PRO A 15 11.99 -24.99 17.36
N GLU A 16 11.90 -23.94 16.55
CA GLU A 16 11.91 -22.56 17.04
C GLU A 16 10.78 -22.34 18.06
N PRO A 17 11.03 -21.59 19.15
CA PRO A 17 10.00 -21.29 20.12
C PRO A 17 8.86 -20.46 19.50
N PRO A 18 7.62 -20.64 19.96
CA PRO A 18 6.49 -19.88 19.44
C PRO A 18 6.72 -18.37 19.65
N LEU A 19 6.51 -17.60 18.58
CA LEU A 19 6.56 -16.15 18.61
C LEU A 19 5.61 -15.63 19.69
N ASN A 20 6.14 -14.83 20.61
CA ASN A 20 5.37 -14.22 21.68
C ASN A 20 4.46 -13.13 21.10
N ASP A 21 3.16 -13.42 21.00
CA ASP A 21 2.11 -12.50 20.50
C ASP A 21 2.05 -11.15 21.26
N ARG A 22 2.70 -11.04 22.42
CA ARG A 22 2.79 -9.80 23.20
C ARG A 22 3.78 -8.78 22.64
N GLN A 23 4.57 -9.12 21.63
CA GLN A 23 5.53 -8.20 21.01
C GLN A 23 4.94 -7.34 19.89
N PHE A 24 3.74 -7.65 19.41
CA PHE A 24 2.99 -6.82 18.46
C PHE A 24 2.23 -5.67 19.10
N THR A 25 2.17 -5.60 20.44
CA THR A 25 1.46 -4.55 21.17
C THR A 25 2.42 -3.58 21.84
N ALA A 26 3.28 -2.91 21.06
CA ALA A 26 4.08 -1.80 21.57
C ALA A 26 4.56 -0.85 20.45
N HIS A 27 3.65 0.00 19.96
CA HIS A 27 3.87 1.45 19.73
C HIS A 27 2.82 2.02 18.78
N ARG A 28 1.71 2.46 19.35
CA ARG A 28 0.96 3.56 18.75
C ARG A 28 0.49 4.50 19.86
N SER A 29 1.46 5.17 20.49
CA SER A 29 1.21 6.38 21.27
C SER A 29 1.46 7.63 20.41
N SER A 30 1.00 7.62 19.16
CA SER A 30 0.51 8.83 18.54
C SER A 30 -0.96 8.93 18.96
N LYS A 31 -1.39 10.05 19.54
CA LYS A 31 -2.82 10.35 19.74
C LYS A 31 -3.59 9.84 18.52
N GLN A 32 -4.63 9.04 18.70
CA GLN A 32 -5.49 8.67 17.58
C GLN A 32 -5.97 9.98 16.96
N ASP A 33 -5.44 10.32 15.77
CA ASP A 33 -6.01 11.40 14.99
C ASP A 33 -7.45 11.00 14.74
N SER A 34 -8.37 11.80 15.28
CA SER A 34 -9.81 11.62 15.16
C SER A 34 -10.29 11.63 13.69
N ASN A 35 -9.38 11.86 12.74
CA ASN A 35 -9.61 11.93 11.30
C ASN A 35 -8.87 10.85 10.48
N CYS A 36 -8.53 9.69 11.07
CA CYS A 36 -7.91 8.59 10.32
C CYS A 36 -8.87 8.03 9.22
N ARG A 37 -8.70 8.47 7.96
CA ARG A 37 -9.49 8.00 6.80
C ARG A 37 -9.42 6.48 6.59
N THR A 38 -8.27 5.87 6.89
CA THR A 38 -8.07 4.40 6.78
C THR A 38 -8.79 3.62 7.88
N CYS A 39 -9.09 4.25 9.01
CA CYS A 39 -9.71 3.63 10.17
C CYS A 39 -11.24 3.74 10.16
N ASN A 40 -11.80 4.64 9.34
CA ASN A 40 -13.21 4.95 9.29
C ASN A 40 -13.83 4.43 7.99
N ASP A 41 -14.79 3.51 8.09
CA ASP A 41 -15.64 3.18 6.96
C ASP A 41 -16.46 4.41 6.55
N PHE A 42 -16.61 4.66 5.26
CA PHE A 42 -17.47 5.72 4.69
C PHE A 42 -18.92 5.67 5.26
N LYS A 43 -19.37 4.48 5.69
CA LYS A 43 -20.65 4.28 6.38
C LYS A 43 -20.71 4.85 7.80
N SER A 44 -19.58 4.96 8.51
CA SER A 44 -19.50 5.57 9.83
C SER A 44 -19.51 7.10 9.73
N TRP A 45 -18.91 7.67 8.68
CA TRP A 45 -18.95 9.11 8.40
C TRP A 45 -20.36 9.60 8.02
N SER A 46 -21.07 8.87 7.16
CA SER A 46 -22.47 9.21 6.79
C SER A 46 -23.47 9.11 7.95
N LYS A 47 -23.22 8.24 8.94
CA LYS A 47 -24.01 8.20 10.19
C LYS A 47 -23.70 9.39 11.10
N GLN A 48 -22.46 9.86 11.13
CA GLN A 48 -22.07 11.03 11.92
C GLN A 48 -22.59 12.34 11.30
N GLN A 49 -22.67 12.42 9.97
CA GLN A 49 -23.25 13.57 9.26
C GLN A 49 -24.79 13.62 9.39
N ARG A 50 -25.48 12.47 9.44
CA ARG A 50 -26.93 12.42 9.72
C ARG A 50 -27.32 12.88 11.13
N LEU A 51 -26.40 12.81 12.10
CA LEU A 51 -26.61 13.35 13.46
C LEU A 51 -26.37 14.87 13.54
N ILE A 52 -25.77 15.48 12.51
CA ILE A 52 -25.43 16.91 12.45
C ILE A 52 -26.36 17.66 11.47
N SER A 53 -27.03 16.97 10.54
CA SER A 53 -27.88 17.59 9.51
C SER A 53 -29.39 17.47 9.76
N SER A 54 -29.84 17.47 11.02
CA SER A 54 -31.26 17.69 11.34
C SER A 54 -31.64 19.18 11.27
N THR A 55 -31.30 19.85 10.18
CA THR A 55 -31.89 21.13 9.79
C THR A 55 -31.74 21.30 8.28
N GLN A 56 -32.91 21.31 7.62
CA GLN A 56 -33.22 21.72 6.24
C GLN A 56 -33.39 20.60 5.21
N ALA A 57 -34.64 20.50 4.76
CA ALA A 57 -35.18 19.60 3.79
C ALA A 57 -35.35 20.27 2.41
N ALA A 58 -35.27 19.44 1.37
CA ALA A 58 -36.03 19.46 0.12
C ALA A 58 -35.83 20.62 -0.88
N LYS A 59 -35.42 20.32 -2.14
CA LYS A 59 -36.31 20.04 -3.30
C LYS A 59 -35.56 20.08 -4.65
N GLU A 60 -35.89 19.10 -5.50
CA GLU A 60 -36.14 19.09 -6.98
C GLU A 60 -35.11 19.67 -7.99
N LYS A 61 -34.99 19.27 -9.27
CA LYS A 61 -35.22 18.07 -10.11
C LYS A 61 -34.92 18.49 -11.59
N HIS A 62 -34.55 17.53 -12.45
CA HIS A 62 -34.67 17.47 -13.94
C HIS A 62 -33.55 17.94 -14.92
N MET A 63 -32.92 16.91 -15.53
CA MET A 63 -32.73 16.55 -16.96
C MET A 63 -32.36 17.57 -18.07
N ALA A 64 -31.32 17.22 -18.84
CA ALA A 64 -31.36 17.14 -20.30
C ALA A 64 -30.33 16.12 -20.84
N ALA A 65 -30.76 15.27 -21.77
CA ALA A 65 -29.97 14.24 -22.42
C ALA A 65 -29.19 14.81 -23.60
N ASN A 66 -27.97 14.32 -23.85
CA ASN A 66 -27.32 14.46 -25.14
C ASN A 66 -26.70 13.10 -25.52
N GLU A 67 -27.18 12.55 -26.63
CA GLU A 67 -26.89 11.21 -27.11
C GLU A 67 -25.54 11.21 -27.82
N THR A 68 -24.50 10.79 -27.10
CA THR A 68 -23.20 10.47 -27.69
C THR A 68 -23.16 8.96 -27.86
N LEU A 69 -22.80 8.49 -29.05
CA LEU A 69 -22.59 7.07 -29.37
C LEU A 69 -21.65 6.44 -28.34
N ASN A 70 -22.27 5.81 -27.35
CA ASN A 70 -21.62 5.22 -26.20
C ASN A 70 -21.15 3.83 -26.62
N VAL A 71 -19.88 3.72 -27.01
CA VAL A 71 -19.19 2.43 -26.98
C VAL A 71 -19.11 2.07 -25.50
N GLN A 72 -20.14 1.39 -25.00
CA GLN A 72 -20.18 0.85 -23.66
C GLN A 72 -19.13 -0.26 -23.58
N VAL A 73 -17.88 0.13 -23.32
CA VAL A 73 -16.92 -0.77 -22.70
C VAL A 73 -17.52 -1.07 -21.35
N ALA A 74 -18.23 -2.20 -21.25
CA ALA A 74 -18.84 -2.64 -20.01
C ALA A 74 -17.77 -2.58 -18.93
N ALA A 75 -18.05 -1.85 -17.84
CA ALA A 75 -17.16 -1.80 -16.69
C ALA A 75 -16.82 -3.24 -16.31
N PRO A 76 -15.53 -3.62 -16.22
CA PRO A 76 -15.22 -5.03 -16.05
C PRO A 76 -15.70 -5.47 -14.66
N ARG A 77 -16.34 -6.64 -14.59
CA ARG A 77 -17.04 -7.08 -13.38
C ARG A 77 -16.09 -7.17 -12.18
N ASP A 78 -16.60 -6.85 -10.99
CA ASP A 78 -15.81 -6.85 -9.75
C ASP A 78 -15.59 -8.25 -9.18
N ASP A 79 -16.34 -9.25 -9.66
CA ASP A 79 -16.23 -10.66 -9.26
C ASP A 79 -15.32 -11.49 -10.17
N CYS A 80 -14.60 -10.85 -11.09
CA CYS A 80 -13.59 -11.51 -11.93
C CYS A 80 -12.19 -11.38 -11.32
N PRO A 81 -11.28 -12.36 -11.59
CA PRO A 81 -9.87 -12.23 -11.24
C PRO A 81 -9.26 -10.94 -11.78
N LEU A 82 -8.35 -10.33 -11.01
CA LEU A 82 -7.71 -9.08 -11.41
C LEU A 82 -6.77 -9.31 -12.61
N ASP A 83 -6.92 -8.48 -13.63
CA ASP A 83 -5.90 -8.34 -14.67
C ASP A 83 -4.65 -7.62 -14.13
N LYS A 84 -3.60 -7.53 -14.97
CA LYS A 84 -2.34 -6.85 -14.63
C LYS A 84 -2.55 -5.41 -14.14
N VAL A 85 -3.46 -4.67 -14.76
CA VAL A 85 -3.67 -3.25 -14.48
C VAL A 85 -4.38 -3.08 -13.15
N ARG A 86 -5.48 -3.81 -12.93
CA ARG A 86 -6.23 -3.81 -11.68
C ARG A 86 -5.38 -4.29 -10.51
N LEU A 87 -4.62 -5.37 -10.70
CA LEU A 87 -3.67 -5.85 -9.68
C LEU A 87 -2.64 -4.78 -9.34
N GLY A 88 -2.04 -4.14 -10.35
CA GLY A 88 -1.08 -3.06 -10.15
C GLY A 88 -1.66 -1.87 -9.38
N ILE A 89 -2.86 -1.41 -9.75
CA ILE A 89 -3.56 -0.32 -9.04
C ILE A 89 -3.81 -0.68 -7.58
N SER A 90 -4.30 -1.88 -7.30
CA SER A 90 -4.56 -2.37 -5.95
C SER A 90 -3.28 -2.47 -5.13
N THR A 91 -2.20 -3.00 -5.71
CA THR A 91 -0.90 -3.09 -5.03
C THR A 91 -0.32 -1.71 -4.76
N TRP A 92 -0.34 -0.78 -5.71
CA TRP A 92 0.15 0.58 -5.46
C TRP A 92 -0.66 1.28 -4.37
N SER A 93 -1.98 1.05 -4.33
CA SER A 93 -2.85 1.61 -3.29
C SER A 93 -2.46 1.09 -1.91
N LEU A 94 -2.21 -0.21 -1.76
CA LEU A 94 -1.70 -0.81 -0.53
C LEU A 94 -0.34 -0.20 -0.15
N LEU A 95 0.63 -0.21 -1.06
CA LEU A 95 2.00 0.22 -0.79
C LEU A 95 2.09 1.68 -0.37
N HIS A 96 1.39 2.57 -1.09
CA HIS A 96 1.41 3.99 -0.77
C HIS A 96 0.69 4.29 0.54
N THR A 97 -0.39 3.55 0.86
CA THR A 97 -1.06 3.68 2.15
C THR A 97 -0.17 3.18 3.30
N MET A 98 0.55 2.06 3.12
CA MET A 98 1.54 1.60 4.11
C MET A 98 2.64 2.65 4.33
N ALA A 99 3.15 3.27 3.27
CA ALA A 99 4.18 4.31 3.37
C ALA A 99 3.64 5.62 3.99
N ALA A 100 2.38 5.97 3.75
CA ALA A 100 1.71 7.13 4.33
C ALA A 100 1.61 7.03 5.87
N PHE A 101 1.34 5.83 6.39
CA PHE A 101 1.18 5.57 7.82
C PHE A 101 2.41 4.96 8.49
N TYR A 102 3.54 4.89 7.79
CA TYR A 102 4.81 4.49 8.39
C TYR A 102 5.27 5.50 9.45
N ALA A 103 6.06 5.06 10.43
CA ALA A 103 6.50 5.94 11.52
C ALA A 103 7.52 6.98 11.03
N ASP A 104 7.47 8.20 11.59
CA ASP A 104 8.49 9.21 11.35
C ASP A 104 9.86 8.81 11.93
N ASN A 105 9.84 8.12 13.08
CA ASN A 105 11.02 7.59 13.76
C ASN A 105 10.87 6.07 14.00
N PRO A 106 11.01 5.24 12.95
CA PRO A 106 10.79 3.80 13.06
C PRO A 106 11.90 3.12 13.85
N THR A 107 11.52 2.13 14.65
CA THR A 107 12.43 1.20 15.34
C THR A 107 13.22 0.36 14.34
N ASP A 108 14.34 -0.22 14.77
CA ASP A 108 15.12 -1.10 13.90
C ASP A 108 14.34 -2.33 13.42
N THR A 109 13.40 -2.81 14.23
CA THR A 109 12.48 -3.88 13.84
C THR A 109 11.56 -3.43 12.70
N GLU A 110 10.87 -2.30 12.84
CA GLU A 110 10.00 -1.76 11.78
C GLU A 110 10.78 -1.48 10.49
N LYS A 111 12.03 -1.01 10.58
CA LYS A 111 12.92 -0.85 9.42
C LYS A 111 13.23 -2.19 8.75
N ARG A 112 13.59 -3.22 9.53
CA ARG A 112 13.85 -4.56 9.00
C ARG A 112 12.62 -5.16 8.35
N ASP A 113 11.47 -5.07 9.01
CA ASP A 113 10.22 -5.64 8.54
C ASP A 113 9.75 -4.97 7.25
N MET A 114 9.84 -3.64 7.16
CA MET A 114 9.48 -2.92 5.94
C MET A 114 10.40 -3.29 4.77
N ARG A 115 11.72 -3.36 4.98
CA ARG A 115 12.64 -3.84 3.93
C ARG A 115 12.30 -5.27 3.50
N LYS A 116 12.05 -6.16 4.47
CA LYS A 116 11.73 -7.56 4.20
C LYS A 116 10.41 -7.71 3.45
N PHE A 117 9.42 -6.91 3.80
CA PHE A 117 8.14 -6.85 3.11
C PHE A 117 8.31 -6.55 1.62
N PHE A 118 9.06 -5.49 1.26
CA PHE A 118 9.33 -5.15 -0.14
C PHE A 118 10.15 -6.23 -0.87
N GLU A 119 11.15 -6.81 -0.20
CA GLU A 119 11.97 -7.90 -0.75
C GLU A 119 11.11 -9.16 -1.03
N VAL A 120 10.25 -9.56 -0.10
CA VAL A 120 9.34 -10.70 -0.27
C VAL A 120 8.30 -10.41 -1.35
N LEU A 121 7.70 -9.22 -1.33
CA LEU A 121 6.73 -8.82 -2.35
C LEU A 121 7.33 -8.86 -3.76
N SER A 122 8.57 -8.40 -3.93
CA SER A 122 9.26 -8.44 -5.23
C SER A 122 9.48 -9.87 -5.77
N ARG A 123 9.51 -10.88 -4.89
CA ARG A 123 9.60 -12.30 -5.27
C ARG A 123 8.23 -12.93 -5.52
N LEU A 124 7.21 -12.52 -4.77
CA LEU A 124 5.87 -13.11 -4.81
C LEU A 124 4.89 -12.38 -5.74
N TYR A 125 5.27 -11.23 -6.31
CA TYR A 125 4.38 -10.48 -7.18
C TYR A 125 3.98 -11.33 -8.42
N PRO A 126 2.68 -11.56 -8.69
CA PRO A 126 2.24 -12.60 -9.65
C PRO A 126 2.64 -12.37 -11.11
N CYS A 127 2.86 -11.13 -11.53
CA CYS A 127 3.33 -10.81 -12.87
C CYS A 127 4.85 -11.04 -12.95
N GLU A 128 5.30 -12.13 -13.57
CA GLU A 128 6.70 -12.55 -13.58
C GLU A 128 7.68 -11.46 -14.05
N TYR A 129 7.42 -10.83 -15.20
CA TYR A 129 8.31 -9.79 -15.72
C TYR A 129 8.22 -8.50 -14.89
N CYS A 130 7.05 -8.18 -14.32
CA CYS A 130 6.91 -7.06 -13.39
C CYS A 130 7.73 -7.32 -12.11
N ALA A 131 7.69 -8.55 -11.60
CA ALA A 131 8.41 -8.98 -10.40
C ALA A 131 9.92 -8.97 -10.63
N LYS A 132 10.38 -9.42 -11.81
CA LYS A 132 11.78 -9.35 -12.21
C LYS A 132 12.28 -7.91 -12.26
N ASP A 133 11.53 -7.02 -12.91
CA ASP A 133 11.85 -5.58 -12.95
C ASP A 133 11.90 -4.98 -11.55
N PHE A 134 10.91 -5.31 -10.70
CA PHE A 134 10.88 -4.86 -9.31
C PHE A 134 12.11 -5.32 -8.51
N ARG A 135 12.54 -6.57 -8.66
CA ARG A 135 13.77 -7.07 -8.00
C ARG A 135 15.01 -6.30 -8.44
N SER A 136 15.20 -6.10 -9.74
CA SER A 136 16.32 -5.31 -10.26
C SER A 136 16.27 -3.85 -9.78
N GLU A 137 15.07 -3.28 -9.67
CA GLU A 137 14.89 -1.90 -9.18
C GLU A 137 15.27 -1.74 -7.70
N ILE A 138 14.91 -2.68 -6.83
CA ILE A 138 15.27 -2.59 -5.39
C ILE A 138 16.74 -2.94 -5.14
N GLU A 139 17.41 -3.66 -6.04
CA GLU A 139 18.86 -3.88 -5.99
C GLU A 139 19.62 -2.59 -6.31
N VAL A 140 19.21 -1.86 -7.35
CA VAL A 140 19.85 -0.61 -7.78
C VAL A 140 19.45 0.58 -6.90
N ASN A 141 18.19 0.61 -6.45
CA ASN A 141 17.63 1.68 -5.62
C ASN A 141 17.02 1.08 -4.34
N PRO A 142 17.85 0.73 -3.33
CA PRO A 142 17.37 0.11 -2.10
C PRO A 142 16.26 0.91 -1.40
N VAL A 143 15.32 0.18 -0.79
CA VAL A 143 14.18 0.77 -0.06
C VAL A 143 14.68 1.66 1.07
N ASN A 144 14.32 2.94 1.04
CA ASN A 144 14.64 3.86 2.12
C ASN A 144 13.54 3.82 3.20
N VAL A 145 13.88 3.26 4.35
CA VAL A 145 12.95 3.03 5.48
C VAL A 145 13.30 3.90 6.70
N ASN A 146 14.08 4.97 6.52
CA ASN A 146 14.57 5.75 7.66
C ASN A 146 13.49 6.59 8.35
N SER A 147 12.43 6.95 7.62
CA SER A 147 11.28 7.71 8.11
C SER A 147 10.08 7.51 7.18
N GLN A 148 8.89 7.94 7.61
CA GLN A 148 7.68 8.05 6.78
C GLN A 148 7.96 8.78 5.47
N LYS A 149 8.56 9.97 5.56
CA LYS A 149 8.89 10.83 4.43
C LYS A 149 9.83 10.15 3.44
N ASP A 150 10.87 9.49 3.96
CA ASP A 150 11.85 8.79 3.14
C ASP A 150 11.23 7.63 2.36
N LEU A 151 10.38 6.84 3.02
CA LEU A 151 9.70 5.70 2.41
C LEU A 151 8.69 6.15 1.36
N ALA A 152 7.85 7.13 1.68
CA ALA A 152 6.86 7.68 0.74
C ALA A 152 7.53 8.30 -0.49
N MET A 153 8.62 9.06 -0.30
CA MET A 153 9.38 9.67 -1.39
C MET A 153 10.06 8.61 -2.26
N TRP A 154 10.70 7.60 -1.65
CA TRP A 154 11.30 6.48 -2.39
C TRP A 154 10.25 5.73 -3.22
N LEU A 155 9.10 5.41 -2.62
CA LEU A 155 8.03 4.67 -3.28
C LEU A 155 7.41 5.47 -4.43
N CYS A 156 7.23 6.78 -4.26
CA CYS A 156 6.77 7.65 -5.34
C CYS A 156 7.75 7.68 -6.52
N LYS A 157 9.05 7.80 -6.25
CA LYS A 157 10.08 7.76 -7.30
C LYS A 157 10.12 6.41 -8.01
N PHE A 158 9.98 5.31 -7.26
CA PHE A 158 9.89 3.98 -7.84
C PHE A 158 8.66 3.84 -8.75
N HIS A 159 7.48 4.26 -8.29
CA HIS A 159 6.26 4.28 -9.09
C HIS A 159 6.43 5.14 -10.36
N ASN A 160 7.12 6.29 -10.27
CA ASN A 160 7.42 7.12 -11.41
C ASN A 160 8.34 6.47 -12.44
N ARG A 161 9.32 5.65 -12.03
CA ARG A 161 10.12 4.86 -12.98
C ARG A 161 9.27 3.84 -13.72
N VAL A 162 8.30 3.22 -13.05
CA VAL A 162 7.32 2.35 -13.70
C VAL A 162 6.40 3.14 -14.65
N ASN A 163 5.97 4.34 -14.26
CA ASN A 163 5.18 5.21 -15.13
C ASN A 163 5.96 5.57 -16.41
N ASP A 164 7.22 5.97 -16.29
CA ASP A 164 8.09 6.29 -17.41
C ASP A 164 8.26 5.09 -18.37
N LYS A 165 8.55 3.90 -17.85
CA LYS A 165 8.61 2.65 -18.63
C LYS A 165 7.31 2.31 -19.38
N LEU A 166 6.17 2.78 -18.86
CA LEU A 166 4.85 2.56 -19.46
C LEU A 166 4.35 3.76 -20.29
N GLY A 167 5.17 4.79 -20.49
CA GLY A 167 4.78 6.02 -21.20
C GLY A 167 3.68 6.82 -20.49
N LYS A 168 3.58 6.71 -19.16
CA LYS A 168 2.61 7.44 -18.33
C LYS A 168 3.24 8.73 -17.78
N PRO A 169 2.42 9.77 -17.54
CA PRO A 169 2.90 10.98 -16.88
C PRO A 169 3.54 10.70 -15.52
N LEU A 170 4.57 11.47 -15.18
CA LEU A 170 5.18 11.43 -13.86
C LEU A 170 4.26 12.10 -12.83
N PHE A 171 4.14 11.48 -11.66
CA PHE A 171 3.44 12.06 -10.52
C PHE A 171 4.36 13.03 -9.75
N ASN A 172 3.84 14.16 -9.31
CA ASN A 172 4.60 15.08 -8.46
C ASN A 172 4.72 14.53 -7.03
N CYS A 173 5.89 14.00 -6.67
CA CYS A 173 6.11 13.40 -5.35
C CYS A 173 5.97 14.37 -4.17
N SER A 174 5.96 15.70 -4.38
CA SER A 174 5.62 16.64 -3.30
C SER A 174 4.17 16.50 -2.83
N LYS A 175 3.31 15.88 -3.65
CA LYS A 175 1.87 15.68 -3.42
C LYS A 175 1.54 14.28 -2.87
N VAL A 176 2.56 13.49 -2.51
CA VAL A 176 2.34 12.08 -2.12
C VAL A 176 1.47 11.93 -0.87
N ASN A 177 1.63 12.77 0.15
CA ASN A 177 0.82 12.70 1.36
C ASN A 177 -0.59 13.26 1.15
N GLU A 178 -0.76 14.32 0.34
CA GLU A 178 -2.10 14.79 -0.08
C GLU A 178 -2.87 13.65 -0.75
N ARG A 179 -2.22 12.91 -1.66
CA ARG A 179 -2.86 11.82 -2.40
C ARG A 179 -3.18 10.59 -1.54
N TRP A 180 -2.31 10.23 -0.59
CA TRP A 180 -2.36 8.91 0.07
C TRP A 180 -2.65 8.93 1.57
N ARG A 181 -2.71 10.11 2.19
CA ARG A 181 -2.92 10.25 3.64
C ARG A 181 -3.95 11.33 3.98
N ASP A 182 -3.67 12.55 3.55
CA ASP A 182 -4.27 13.75 4.13
C ASP A 182 -5.54 14.18 3.37
N GLY A 183 -5.59 13.93 2.05
CA GLY A 183 -6.55 14.55 1.14
C GLY A 183 -5.96 15.79 0.48
N TRP A 184 -6.60 16.24 -0.60
CA TRP A 184 -6.16 17.43 -1.32
C TRP A 184 -6.44 18.71 -0.53
N LEU A 185 -5.53 19.68 -0.60
CA LEU A 185 -5.63 20.95 0.13
C LEU A 185 -6.81 21.83 -0.28
N ASP A 186 -7.42 21.56 -1.44
CA ASP A 186 -8.61 22.24 -1.92
C ASP A 186 -9.92 21.70 -1.32
N GLY A 187 -9.84 20.68 -0.45
CA GLY A 187 -11.00 20.07 0.19
C GLY A 187 -11.80 19.13 -0.71
N SER A 188 -11.32 18.80 -1.92
CA SER A 188 -12.04 17.93 -2.87
C SER A 188 -12.19 16.47 -2.41
N CYS A 189 -11.59 16.10 -1.27
CA CYS A 189 -11.72 14.80 -0.63
C CYS A 189 -12.65 14.80 0.61
N ASP A 190 -13.23 15.95 0.96
CA ASP A 190 -14.15 16.14 2.11
C ASP A 190 -15.61 16.26 1.69
#